data_AF-A0A1U7N024-F1
#
_entry.id   AF-A0A1U7N024-F1
#
_cell.length_a   1.000
_cell.length_b   1.000
_cell.length_c   1.000
_cell.angle_alpha   90.00
_cell.angle_beta   90.00
_cell.angle_gamma   90.00
#
_symmetry.space_group_name_H-M   'P 1'
#
loop_
_entity.id
_entity.type
_entity.pdbx_description
1 polymer ?
#
loop_
_entity_poly.entity_id
_entity_poly.type
_entity_poly.pdbx_seq_one_letter_code
_entity_poly.pdbx_strand_id
1 'polypeptide(L)'
;MSLKVCLLVIYNHKFTKNVPKIEKLYGHRFEHIYHLMPFYQGNANNIIPVFESSACFQGYIAQAQSRLPASDYYVFIGDDVLLHPDLNAQNLIETLGLNPDSGYIKFLIPLEKVSFAWSHKLDVIRKYIANSPWVTYRDEIPSLAMAIAILQAKQIEITGRLSVGNLLAHSFFPMIRREYREYYYEPWRFLEALLFLLKNRSNLKMPYPLLNGYSDLIVVPASVFEKFYHYCGVFGAMDLFVEVAIPTALALSCPKVVTEADTAWHGYEMWNVQEKAAFTDKAQSYNYEISRLFESYFTPDLLYVHPVKLSQWKV
;
A
#
# COMPACT_ATOMS: atom_id res chain seq x y z
N MET A 1 -9.36 14.15 -25.48
CA MET A 1 -8.11 14.55 -24.80
C MET A 1 -7.42 13.27 -24.34
N SER A 2 -6.10 13.16 -24.44
CA SER A 2 -5.38 11.99 -23.90
C SER A 2 -5.40 12.04 -22.38
N LEU A 3 -5.49 10.87 -21.75
CA LEU A 3 -5.49 10.74 -20.29
C LEU A 3 -4.11 11.13 -19.73
N LYS A 4 -4.08 12.02 -18.74
CA LYS A 4 -2.86 12.44 -18.05
C LYS A 4 -2.66 11.64 -16.77
N VAL A 5 -1.58 10.87 -16.71
CA VAL A 5 -1.26 10.06 -15.53
C VAL A 5 0.13 10.42 -15.01
N CYS A 6 0.20 10.77 -13.73
CA CYS A 6 1.45 10.99 -13.02
C CYS A 6 1.83 9.71 -12.27
N LEU A 7 2.99 9.14 -12.61
CA LEU A 7 3.61 8.05 -11.87
C LEU A 7 4.43 8.64 -10.71
N LEU A 8 4.15 8.20 -9.49
CA LEU A 8 4.89 8.53 -8.28
C LEU A 8 5.59 7.28 -7.77
N VAL A 9 6.90 7.35 -7.63
CA VAL A 9 7.71 6.26 -7.10
C VAL A 9 8.09 6.57 -5.66
N ILE A 10 7.66 5.70 -4.75
CA ILE A 10 7.90 5.76 -3.32
C ILE A 10 9.14 4.94 -2.97
N TYR A 11 10.03 5.53 -2.17
CA TYR A 11 11.28 4.90 -1.77
C TYR A 11 11.31 4.64 -0.27
N ASN A 12 11.58 3.39 0.13
CA ASN A 12 11.69 3.03 1.54
C ASN A 12 12.92 3.68 2.20
N HIS A 13 13.99 3.81 1.42
CA HIS A 13 15.25 4.42 1.82
C HIS A 13 15.79 5.32 0.71
N LYS A 14 16.89 6.03 0.96
CA LYS A 14 17.52 6.95 0.00
C LYS A 14 18.22 6.20 -1.16
N PHE A 15 17.47 5.53 -2.02
CA PHE A 15 17.97 4.77 -3.18
C PHE A 15 18.04 5.64 -4.45
N THR A 16 18.78 6.74 -4.39
CA THR A 16 18.95 7.67 -5.53
C THR A 16 19.50 6.99 -6.79
N LYS A 17 20.24 5.88 -6.64
CA LYS A 17 20.77 5.08 -7.76
C LYS A 17 19.69 4.37 -8.59
N ASN A 18 18.49 4.19 -8.04
CA ASN A 18 17.37 3.56 -8.77
C ASN A 18 16.66 4.57 -9.68
N VAL A 19 16.78 5.88 -9.44
CA VAL A 19 16.09 6.93 -10.22
C VAL A 19 16.37 6.80 -11.73
N PRO A 20 17.61 6.79 -12.23
CA PRO A 20 17.86 6.70 -13.67
C PRO A 20 17.34 5.41 -14.32
N LYS A 21 17.28 4.31 -13.55
CA LYS A 21 16.75 3.03 -14.02
C LYS A 21 15.23 3.10 -14.20
N ILE A 22 14.55 3.65 -13.21
CA ILE A 22 13.09 3.86 -13.24
C ILE A 22 12.70 4.80 -14.38
N GLU A 23 13.43 5.90 -14.57
CA GLU A 23 13.23 6.83 -15.70
C GLU A 23 13.38 6.12 -17.05
N LYS A 24 14.38 5.24 -17.18
CA LYS A 24 14.56 4.44 -18.40
C LYS A 24 13.43 3.43 -18.62
N LEU A 25 12.95 2.78 -17.56
CA LEU A 25 11.87 1.80 -17.61
C LEU A 25 10.53 2.42 -17.97
N TYR A 26 10.21 3.58 -17.38
CA TYR A 26 8.86 4.16 -17.40
C TYR A 26 8.74 5.44 -18.21
N GLY A 27 9.83 6.11 -18.60
CA GLY A 27 9.79 7.43 -19.26
C GLY A 27 9.13 7.44 -20.64
N HIS A 28 9.01 6.28 -21.30
CA HIS A 28 8.23 6.12 -22.54
C HIS A 28 6.78 5.66 -22.29
N ARG A 29 6.44 5.31 -21.05
CA ARG A 29 5.15 4.76 -20.61
C ARG A 29 4.30 5.79 -19.86
N PHE A 30 4.93 6.76 -19.21
CA PHE A 30 4.28 7.81 -18.43
C PHE A 30 4.90 9.18 -18.76
N GLU A 31 4.05 10.18 -18.97
CA GLU A 31 4.47 11.55 -19.28
C GLU A 31 5.13 12.24 -18.08
N HIS A 32 4.67 11.92 -16.87
CA HIS A 32 5.16 12.50 -15.62
C HIS A 32 5.60 11.40 -14.67
N ILE A 33 6.86 11.46 -14.24
CA ILE A 33 7.45 10.56 -13.24
C ILE A 33 8.04 11.43 -12.14
N TYR A 34 7.54 11.24 -10.91
CA TYR A 34 8.00 11.92 -9.71
C TYR A 34 8.49 10.91 -8.68
N HIS A 35 9.54 11.27 -7.95
CA HIS A 35 10.19 10.40 -6.97
C HIS A 35 10.02 10.97 -5.56
N LEU A 36 9.34 10.23 -4.67
CA LEU A 36 9.20 10.59 -3.27
C LEU A 36 10.35 9.98 -2.48
N MET A 37 11.43 10.75 -2.32
CA MET A 37 12.73 10.25 -1.88
C MET A 37 13.08 10.72 -0.46
N PRO A 38 13.27 9.80 0.50
CA PRO A 38 13.67 10.17 1.86
C PRO A 38 14.99 10.94 1.88
N PHE A 39 14.99 12.07 2.59
CA PHE A 39 16.20 12.85 2.88
C PHE A 39 17.02 13.25 1.64
N TYR A 40 16.34 13.46 0.50
CA TYR A 40 16.99 13.96 -0.71
C TYR A 40 17.48 15.40 -0.50
N GLN A 41 18.68 15.68 -1.00
CA GLN A 41 19.38 16.98 -0.84
C GLN A 41 19.87 17.53 -2.19
N GLY A 42 19.51 16.87 -3.30
CA GLY A 42 19.88 17.36 -4.63
C GLY A 42 18.87 18.37 -5.17
N ASN A 43 18.99 18.69 -6.45
CA ASN A 43 18.25 19.75 -7.13
C ASN A 43 17.40 19.26 -8.32
N ALA A 44 17.20 17.94 -8.47
CA ALA A 44 16.34 17.42 -9.53
C ALA A 44 14.88 17.81 -9.28
N ASN A 45 14.24 18.46 -10.27
CA ASN A 45 12.89 19.03 -10.13
C ASN A 45 11.80 17.97 -9.90
N ASN A 46 12.00 16.75 -10.40
CA ASN A 46 11.05 15.66 -10.27
C ASN A 46 11.36 14.72 -9.09
N ILE A 47 12.31 15.08 -8.22
CA ILE A 47 12.55 14.38 -6.95
C ILE A 47 12.06 15.25 -5.80
N ILE A 48 11.04 14.77 -5.10
CA ILE A 48 10.45 15.43 -3.94
C ILE A 48 11.08 14.82 -2.67
N PRO A 49 11.88 15.61 -1.92
CA PRO A 49 12.35 15.18 -0.61
C PRO A 49 11.19 15.00 0.36
N VAL A 50 11.19 13.89 1.10
CA VAL A 50 10.22 13.58 2.14
C VAL A 50 10.93 13.21 3.45
N PHE A 51 10.26 13.47 4.58
CA PHE A 51 10.85 13.38 5.91
C PHE A 51 9.95 12.60 6.88
N GLU A 52 9.69 11.34 6.55
CA GLU A 52 8.89 10.45 7.41
C GLU A 52 9.53 9.05 7.51
N SER A 53 9.00 8.26 8.43
CA SER A 53 9.36 6.84 8.59
C SER A 53 8.92 6.02 7.37
N SER A 54 9.70 4.98 7.01
CA SER A 54 9.33 4.02 5.96
C SER A 54 8.13 3.14 6.34
N ALA A 55 7.62 3.22 7.57
CA ALA A 55 6.37 2.61 7.97
C ALA A 55 5.14 3.49 7.65
N CYS A 56 5.36 4.72 7.19
CA CYS A 56 4.36 5.78 7.08
C CYS A 56 4.36 6.48 5.70
N PHE A 57 4.38 5.73 4.58
CA PHE A 57 4.43 6.31 3.23
C PHE A 57 3.29 7.27 2.91
N GLN A 58 2.14 7.13 3.57
CA GLN A 58 1.06 8.12 3.47
C GLN A 58 1.54 9.55 3.77
N GLY A 59 2.50 9.72 4.67
CA GLY A 59 3.10 11.02 4.95
C GLY A 59 3.92 11.56 3.78
N TYR A 60 4.50 10.70 2.95
CA TYR A 60 5.22 11.11 1.74
C TYR A 60 4.23 11.67 0.71
N ILE A 61 3.09 11.00 0.54
CA ILE A 61 2.02 11.42 -0.37
C ILE A 61 1.52 12.82 0.03
N ALA A 62 1.26 13.04 1.32
CA ALA A 62 0.80 14.33 1.84
C ALA A 62 1.83 15.46 1.62
N GLN A 63 3.12 15.17 1.79
CA GLN A 63 4.20 16.15 1.54
C GLN A 63 4.37 16.50 0.06
N ALA A 64 3.99 15.60 -0.86
CA ALA A 64 4.24 15.76 -2.28
C ALA A 64 3.24 16.66 -3.00
N GLN A 65 1.99 16.75 -2.52
CA GLN A 65 0.86 17.28 -3.29
C GLN A 65 1.12 18.64 -3.96
N SER A 66 1.70 19.61 -3.24
CA SER A 66 1.94 20.97 -3.75
C SER A 66 2.93 21.06 -4.93
N ARG A 67 3.63 19.97 -5.25
CA ARG A 67 4.66 19.89 -6.30
C ARG A 67 4.26 19.01 -7.48
N LEU A 68 3.10 18.36 -7.42
CA LEU A 68 2.65 17.44 -8.45
C LEU A 68 1.98 18.20 -9.60
N PRO A 69 2.14 17.74 -10.85
CA PRO A 69 1.42 18.30 -11.97
C PRO A 69 -0.07 17.93 -11.90
N ALA A 70 -0.91 18.79 -12.46
CA ALA A 70 -2.31 18.46 -12.68
C ALA A 70 -2.43 17.24 -13.60
N SER A 71 -3.07 16.19 -13.11
CA SER A 71 -3.23 14.90 -13.79
C SER A 71 -4.68 14.44 -13.63
N ASP A 72 -5.11 13.47 -14.43
CA ASP A 72 -6.40 12.79 -14.26
C ASP A 72 -6.29 11.67 -13.21
N TYR A 73 -5.12 11.02 -13.16
CA TYR A 73 -4.79 10.00 -12.16
C TYR A 73 -3.37 10.17 -11.61
N TYR A 74 -3.22 9.77 -10.35
CA TYR A 74 -1.95 9.61 -9.66
C TYR A 74 -1.74 8.12 -9.36
N VAL A 75 -0.68 7.55 -9.92
CA VAL A 75 -0.31 6.13 -9.76
C VAL A 75 0.90 6.07 -8.85
N PHE A 76 0.81 5.35 -7.74
CA PHE A 76 1.88 5.19 -6.77
C PHE A 76 2.45 3.78 -6.89
N ILE A 77 3.77 3.66 -6.99
CA ILE A 77 4.50 2.39 -6.93
C ILE A 77 5.67 2.46 -5.95
N GLY A 78 6.02 1.32 -5.33
CA GLY A 78 7.32 1.16 -4.66
C GLY A 78 8.48 1.17 -5.68
N ASP A 79 9.68 1.55 -5.25
CA ASP A 79 10.87 1.60 -6.12
C ASP A 79 11.39 0.22 -6.56
N ASP A 80 10.91 -0.83 -5.91
CA ASP A 80 11.12 -2.25 -6.22
C ASP A 80 9.86 -2.92 -6.80
N VAL A 81 8.87 -2.16 -7.23
CA VAL A 81 7.71 -2.68 -7.98
C VAL A 81 7.97 -2.55 -9.48
N LEU A 82 7.85 -3.66 -10.18
CA LEU A 82 7.98 -3.71 -11.63
C LEU A 82 6.63 -4.00 -12.27
N LEU A 83 6.04 -3.01 -12.95
CA LEU A 83 4.77 -3.18 -13.68
C LEU A 83 4.96 -4.02 -14.95
N HIS A 84 3.90 -4.71 -15.36
CA HIS A 84 3.84 -5.41 -16.65
C HIS A 84 4.38 -4.53 -17.79
N PRO A 85 5.27 -5.03 -18.68
CA PRO A 85 5.98 -4.20 -19.65
C PRO A 85 5.05 -3.39 -20.57
N ASP A 86 3.91 -3.95 -20.95
CA ASP A 86 2.96 -3.32 -21.87
C ASP A 86 2.08 -2.24 -21.22
N LEU A 87 2.07 -2.12 -19.89
CA LEU A 87 1.23 -1.15 -19.20
C LEU A 87 1.78 0.27 -19.34
N ASN A 88 0.94 1.26 -19.58
CA ASN A 88 1.31 2.66 -19.69
C ASN A 88 0.20 3.54 -19.11
N ALA A 89 0.40 4.85 -19.11
CA ALA A 89 -0.57 5.82 -18.61
C ALA A 89 -2.00 5.58 -19.12
N GLN A 90 -2.15 5.24 -20.41
CA GLN A 90 -3.47 5.09 -21.03
C GLN A 90 -4.10 3.75 -20.65
N ASN A 91 -3.42 2.63 -20.93
CA ASN A 91 -4.03 1.31 -20.78
C ASN A 91 -4.08 0.81 -19.33
N LEU A 92 -3.28 1.34 -18.39
CA LEU A 92 -3.33 0.91 -16.99
C LEU A 92 -4.70 1.21 -16.36
N ILE A 93 -5.23 2.40 -16.61
CA ILE A 93 -6.52 2.84 -16.05
C ILE A 93 -7.67 2.02 -16.66
N GLU A 94 -7.60 1.75 -17.96
CA GLU A 94 -8.55 0.89 -18.67
C GLU A 94 -8.49 -0.57 -18.20
N THR A 95 -7.28 -1.08 -18.02
CA THR A 95 -6.98 -2.46 -17.57
C THR A 95 -7.57 -2.73 -16.18
N LEU A 96 -7.47 -1.75 -15.28
CA LEU A 96 -8.03 -1.80 -13.94
C LEU A 96 -9.53 -1.43 -13.90
N GLY A 97 -10.16 -1.15 -15.05
CA GLY A 97 -11.58 -0.82 -15.13
C GLY A 97 -11.96 0.45 -14.33
N LEU A 98 -11.03 1.41 -14.26
CA LEU A 98 -11.21 2.62 -13.46
C LEU A 98 -11.99 3.70 -14.22
N ASN A 99 -12.83 4.40 -13.48
CA ASN A 99 -13.52 5.62 -13.88
C ASN A 99 -13.03 6.81 -13.03
N PRO A 100 -13.40 8.06 -13.37
CA PRO A 100 -12.90 9.25 -12.68
C PRO A 100 -13.18 9.32 -11.17
N ASP A 101 -14.00 8.43 -10.60
CA ASP A 101 -14.34 8.39 -9.17
C ASP A 101 -13.94 7.07 -8.51
N SER A 102 -13.13 6.25 -9.19
CA SER A 102 -12.64 4.99 -8.66
C SER A 102 -11.12 4.95 -8.55
N GLY A 103 -10.64 4.62 -7.36
CA GLY A 103 -9.23 4.27 -7.14
C GLY A 103 -8.99 2.76 -7.22
N TYR A 104 -7.72 2.37 -7.19
CA TYR A 104 -7.30 0.96 -7.12
C TYR A 104 -6.36 0.73 -5.94
N ILE A 105 -6.53 -0.43 -5.29
CA ILE A 105 -5.56 -1.02 -4.36
C ILE A 105 -5.74 -2.54 -4.37
N LYS A 106 -4.69 -3.33 -4.12
CA LYS A 106 -4.75 -4.80 -4.24
C LYS A 106 -5.95 -5.44 -3.55
N PHE A 107 -6.18 -5.11 -2.28
CA PHE A 107 -7.32 -5.61 -1.52
C PHE A 107 -7.70 -4.65 -0.38
N LEU A 108 -8.92 -4.81 0.14
CA LEU A 108 -9.42 -4.12 1.32
C LEU A 108 -10.06 -5.13 2.28
N ILE A 109 -9.51 -5.24 3.49
CA ILE A 109 -10.04 -6.10 4.54
C ILE A 109 -10.25 -5.26 5.80
N PRO A 110 -11.44 -5.27 6.44
CA PRO A 110 -11.63 -4.63 7.74
C PRO A 110 -10.58 -5.08 8.76
N LEU A 111 -9.87 -4.14 9.40
CA LEU A 111 -8.79 -4.45 10.35
C LEU A 111 -9.27 -5.34 11.51
N GLU A 112 -10.54 -5.22 11.87
CA GLU A 112 -11.18 -6.09 12.86
C GLU A 112 -11.10 -7.59 12.49
N LYS A 113 -11.21 -7.92 11.20
CA LYS A 113 -11.15 -9.28 10.62
C LYS A 113 -9.72 -9.79 10.45
N VAL A 114 -8.72 -8.90 10.44
CA VAL A 114 -7.30 -9.28 10.34
C VAL A 114 -6.84 -10.04 11.59
N SER A 115 -5.93 -10.99 11.43
CA SER A 115 -5.36 -11.74 12.55
C SER A 115 -4.59 -10.87 13.53
N PHE A 116 -4.61 -11.24 14.81
CA PHE A 116 -3.73 -10.65 15.83
C PHE A 116 -2.25 -11.08 15.73
N ALA A 117 -1.92 -12.09 14.92
CA ALA A 117 -0.53 -12.46 14.65
C ALA A 117 0.23 -11.39 13.86
N TRP A 118 -0.49 -10.56 13.11
CA TRP A 118 0.09 -9.43 12.40
C TRP A 118 0.37 -8.28 13.38
N SER A 119 1.64 -7.95 13.59
CA SER A 119 2.10 -6.98 14.62
C SER A 119 1.41 -5.64 14.53
N HIS A 120 1.16 -5.16 13.32
CA HIS A 120 0.69 -3.80 13.09
C HIS A 120 -0.77 -3.60 13.53
N LYS A 121 -1.57 -4.67 13.65
CA LYS A 121 -2.95 -4.57 14.10
C LYS A 121 -3.06 -3.93 15.48
N LEU A 122 -2.36 -4.48 16.47
CA LEU A 122 -2.43 -3.98 17.84
C LEU A 122 -1.74 -2.62 17.99
N ASP A 123 -0.63 -2.42 17.28
CA ASP A 123 0.09 -1.14 17.29
C ASP A 123 -0.83 0.01 16.84
N VAL A 124 -1.46 -0.14 15.68
CA VAL A 124 -2.39 0.87 15.14
C VAL A 124 -3.60 1.10 16.05
N ILE A 125 -4.21 0.02 16.58
CA ILE A 125 -5.34 0.16 17.51
C ILE A 125 -4.91 0.93 18.77
N ARG A 126 -3.72 0.63 19.31
CA ARG A 126 -3.19 1.33 20.49
C ARG A 126 -2.90 2.79 20.22
N LYS A 127 -2.32 3.15 19.07
CA LYS A 127 -2.09 4.54 18.68
C LYS A 127 -3.40 5.33 18.63
N TYR A 128 -4.46 4.72 18.11
CA TYR A 128 -5.79 5.32 18.10
C TYR A 128 -6.39 5.47 19.50
N ILE A 129 -6.30 4.43 20.35
CA ILE A 129 -6.81 4.46 21.74
C ILE A 129 -6.02 5.45 22.61
N ALA A 130 -4.70 5.48 22.47
CA ALA A 130 -3.81 6.36 23.22
C ALA A 130 -4.18 7.83 23.00
N ASN A 131 -4.72 8.16 21.81
CA ASN A 131 -5.28 9.46 21.50
C ASN A 131 -4.31 10.59 21.85
N SER A 132 -3.16 10.60 21.17
CA SER A 132 -2.09 11.58 21.42
C SER A 132 -2.66 13.01 21.49
N PRO A 133 -2.42 13.76 22.57
CA PRO A 133 -2.90 15.14 22.69
C PRO A 133 -2.23 16.08 21.69
N TRP A 134 -1.15 15.62 21.03
CA TRP A 134 -0.38 16.39 20.06
C TRP A 134 -0.90 16.27 18.63
N VAL A 135 -1.93 15.44 18.39
CA VAL A 135 -2.51 15.21 17.06
C VAL A 135 -4.01 15.46 17.11
N THR A 136 -4.44 16.60 16.58
CA THR A 136 -5.85 16.98 16.47
C THR A 136 -6.48 16.40 15.21
N TYR A 137 -6.73 15.08 15.20
CA TYR A 137 -7.24 14.39 14.00
C TYR A 137 -8.77 14.36 13.89
N ARG A 138 -9.51 14.50 15.00
CA ARG A 138 -10.95 14.13 15.06
C ARG A 138 -11.83 14.92 14.09
N ASP A 139 -11.48 16.17 13.84
CA ASP A 139 -12.23 17.08 12.97
C ASP A 139 -11.71 17.04 11.52
N GLU A 140 -10.59 16.37 11.28
CA GLU A 140 -9.90 16.27 9.98
C GLU A 140 -10.27 14.99 9.22
N ILE A 141 -10.84 13.99 9.89
CA ILE A 141 -11.35 12.76 9.28
C ILE A 141 -12.86 12.59 9.55
N PRO A 142 -13.59 11.79 8.75
CA PRO A 142 -15.01 11.55 9.01
C PRO A 142 -15.22 10.98 10.41
N SER A 143 -16.30 11.41 11.07
CA SER A 143 -16.70 10.82 12.35
C SER A 143 -16.89 9.30 12.23
N LEU A 144 -16.80 8.56 13.34
CA LEU A 144 -16.99 7.10 13.36
C LEU A 144 -18.27 6.65 12.62
N ALA A 145 -19.39 7.33 12.87
CA ALA A 145 -20.67 7.01 12.23
C ALA A 145 -20.64 7.26 10.71
N MET A 146 -20.05 8.38 10.28
CA MET A 146 -19.90 8.70 8.86
C MET A 146 -18.96 7.73 8.15
N ALA A 147 -17.84 7.40 8.78
CA ALA A 147 -16.87 6.44 8.23
C ALA A 147 -17.50 5.06 8.04
N ILE A 148 -18.26 4.56 9.03
CA ILE A 148 -19.02 3.31 8.90
C ILE A 148 -20.01 3.39 7.73
N ALA A 149 -20.77 4.48 7.61
CA ALA A 149 -21.73 4.66 6.52
C ALA A 149 -21.05 4.66 5.14
N ILE A 150 -19.91 5.36 5.00
CA ILE A 150 -19.12 5.39 3.75
C ILE A 150 -18.65 3.98 3.35
N LEU A 151 -18.18 3.19 4.31
CA LEU A 151 -17.67 1.84 4.06
C LEU A 151 -18.81 0.84 3.76
N GLN A 152 -19.92 0.94 4.48
CA GLN A 152 -21.11 0.12 4.22
C GLN A 152 -21.72 0.41 2.84
N ALA A 153 -21.71 1.67 2.39
CA ALA A 153 -22.15 2.04 1.04
C ALA A 153 -21.30 1.37 -0.06
N LYS A 154 -20.07 0.97 0.26
CA LYS A 154 -19.16 0.19 -0.60
C LYS A 154 -19.26 -1.32 -0.39
N GLN A 155 -20.25 -1.78 0.37
CA GLN A 155 -20.44 -3.19 0.72
C GLN A 155 -19.26 -3.78 1.53
N ILE A 156 -18.47 -2.92 2.18
CA ILE A 156 -17.43 -3.36 3.12
C ILE A 156 -18.10 -3.60 4.47
N GLU A 157 -18.19 -4.88 4.87
CA GLU A 157 -18.86 -5.28 6.10
C GLU A 157 -18.01 -4.92 7.33
N ILE A 158 -18.47 -3.92 8.08
CA ILE A 158 -17.89 -3.47 9.36
C ILE A 158 -18.81 -3.90 10.51
N THR A 159 -18.29 -4.72 11.42
CA THR A 159 -18.96 -5.13 12.66
C THR A 159 -18.71 -4.16 13.82
N GLY A 160 -17.63 -3.38 13.75
CA GLY A 160 -17.22 -2.42 14.76
C GLY A 160 -16.65 -3.08 16.02
N ARG A 161 -16.31 -4.37 15.99
CA ARG A 161 -15.85 -5.13 17.15
C ARG A 161 -14.69 -6.06 16.80
N LEU A 162 -13.73 -6.13 17.70
CA LEU A 162 -12.69 -7.14 17.68
C LEU A 162 -13.29 -8.50 18.03
N SER A 163 -13.03 -9.50 17.19
CA SER A 163 -13.42 -10.88 17.44
C SER A 163 -12.29 -11.66 18.11
N VAL A 164 -12.62 -12.37 19.18
CA VAL A 164 -11.73 -13.35 19.83
C VAL A 164 -11.40 -14.49 18.85
N GLY A 165 -12.30 -14.79 17.90
CA GLY A 165 -12.05 -15.78 16.84
C GLY A 165 -10.82 -15.44 15.99
N ASN A 166 -10.46 -14.17 15.88
CA ASN A 166 -9.30 -13.71 15.11
C ASN A 166 -7.97 -13.87 15.86
N LEU A 167 -7.99 -14.28 17.14
CA LEU A 167 -6.80 -14.81 17.81
C LEU A 167 -6.35 -16.12 17.17
N LEU A 168 -7.33 -16.96 16.79
CA LEU A 168 -7.12 -18.33 16.33
C LEU A 168 -7.19 -18.48 14.80
N ALA A 169 -7.84 -17.53 14.10
CA ALA A 169 -8.01 -17.55 12.65
C ALA A 169 -6.69 -17.62 11.85
N HIS A 170 -5.56 -17.28 12.48
CA HIS A 170 -4.22 -17.57 11.95
C HIS A 170 -3.29 -18.24 12.97
N SER A 171 -3.79 -18.79 14.07
CA SER A 171 -3.03 -19.84 14.75
C SER A 171 -2.86 -21.08 13.86
N PHE A 172 -3.59 -21.19 12.74
CA PHE A 172 -3.49 -22.31 11.80
C PHE A 172 -2.77 -22.03 10.47
N PHE A 173 -2.71 -20.79 9.96
CA PHE A 173 -2.11 -20.52 8.64
C PHE A 173 -0.56 -20.61 8.61
N PRO A 174 0.18 -20.02 9.57
CA PRO A 174 1.62 -20.23 9.72
C PRO A 174 1.96 -21.58 10.35
N MET A 175 0.98 -22.25 10.97
CA MET A 175 1.16 -23.56 11.61
C MET A 175 1.07 -24.72 10.59
N ILE A 176 0.38 -24.52 9.46
CA ILE A 176 0.21 -25.53 8.39
C ILE A 176 1.26 -25.40 7.27
N ARG A 177 1.83 -24.21 7.02
CA ARG A 177 2.90 -24.01 6.02
C ARG A 177 4.23 -23.69 6.70
N ARG A 178 5.09 -24.72 6.79
CA ARG A 178 6.45 -24.69 7.38
C ARG A 178 7.34 -23.54 6.86
N GLU A 179 7.03 -23.04 5.66
CA GLU A 179 7.67 -21.94 4.92
C GLU A 179 7.45 -20.53 5.48
N TYR A 180 6.38 -20.27 6.26
CA TYR A 180 6.10 -18.94 6.86
C TYR A 180 6.46 -18.86 8.36
N ARG A 181 6.93 -19.98 8.93
CA ARG A 181 7.19 -20.14 10.37
C ARG A 181 8.34 -19.27 10.88
N GLU A 182 9.30 -18.92 10.02
CA GLU A 182 10.47 -18.13 10.39
C GLU A 182 10.22 -16.62 10.54
N TYR A 183 9.11 -16.07 10.00
CA TYR A 183 8.94 -14.61 9.90
C TYR A 183 7.83 -14.04 10.80
N TYR A 184 6.85 -14.85 11.23
CA TYR A 184 5.61 -14.32 11.83
C TYR A 184 5.19 -14.95 13.17
N TYR A 185 5.85 -16.01 13.64
CA TYR A 185 5.46 -16.65 14.90
C TYR A 185 6.33 -16.17 16.08
N GLU A 186 5.96 -15.02 16.63
CA GLU A 186 6.48 -14.60 17.93
C GLU A 186 5.44 -14.94 19.02
N PRO A 187 5.69 -15.94 19.89
CA PRO A 187 4.74 -16.34 20.93
C PRO A 187 4.35 -15.19 21.86
N TRP A 188 5.22 -14.18 22.00
CA TRP A 188 4.97 -12.94 22.72
C TRP A 188 3.82 -12.12 22.14
N ARG A 189 3.63 -12.10 20.81
CA ARG A 189 2.53 -11.37 20.15
C ARG A 189 1.18 -12.01 20.41
N PHE A 190 1.15 -13.34 20.44
CA PHE A 190 -0.06 -14.06 20.85
C PHE A 190 -0.42 -13.74 22.31
N LEU A 191 0.57 -13.80 23.21
CA LEU A 191 0.38 -13.44 24.61
C LEU A 191 -0.09 -11.98 24.75
N GLU A 192 0.51 -11.06 24.01
CA GLU A 192 0.15 -9.65 23.99
C GLU A 192 -1.28 -9.42 23.52
N ALA A 193 -1.70 -10.09 22.44
CA ALA A 193 -3.07 -10.05 21.95
C ALA A 193 -4.06 -10.62 22.96
N LEU A 194 -3.72 -11.75 23.58
CA LEU A 194 -4.53 -12.36 24.62
C LEU A 194 -4.69 -11.42 25.83
N LEU A 195 -3.58 -10.84 26.33
CA LEU A 195 -3.60 -9.88 27.43
C LEU A 195 -4.42 -8.63 27.07
N PHE A 196 -4.29 -8.13 25.84
CA PHE A 196 -5.09 -7.00 25.35
C PHE A 196 -6.58 -7.33 25.36
N LEU A 197 -6.99 -8.50 24.87
CA LEU A 197 -8.39 -8.90 24.84
C LEU A 197 -8.94 -9.17 26.26
N LEU A 198 -8.16 -9.79 27.14
CA LEU A 198 -8.55 -10.00 28.54
C LEU A 198 -8.75 -8.68 29.28
N LYS A 199 -7.83 -7.71 29.09
CA LYS A 199 -7.93 -6.36 29.68
C LYS A 199 -9.15 -5.61 29.16
N ASN A 200 -9.52 -5.82 27.90
CA ASN A 200 -10.63 -5.12 27.24
C ASN A 200 -11.88 -5.99 27.05
N ARG A 201 -12.03 -7.10 27.80
CA ARG A 201 -13.09 -8.10 27.60
C ARG A 201 -14.52 -7.54 27.62
N SER A 202 -14.74 -6.45 28.36
CA SER A 202 -16.01 -5.75 28.47
C SER A 202 -16.25 -4.73 27.35
N ASN A 203 -15.21 -4.35 26.59
CA ASN A 203 -15.26 -3.33 25.56
C ASN A 203 -14.29 -3.62 24.40
N LEU A 204 -14.64 -4.59 23.55
CA LEU A 204 -13.90 -4.96 22.34
C LEU A 204 -14.26 -4.08 21.13
N LYS A 205 -14.75 -2.86 21.34
CA LYS A 205 -15.14 -1.97 20.24
C LYS A 205 -13.91 -1.48 19.49
N MET A 206 -13.98 -1.47 18.17
CA MET A 206 -12.99 -0.80 17.34
C MET A 206 -13.08 0.70 17.54
N PRO A 207 -11.95 1.41 17.75
CA PRO A 207 -11.98 2.86 17.93
C PRO A 207 -12.36 3.61 16.64
N TYR A 208 -12.08 3.01 15.49
CA TYR A 208 -12.40 3.52 14.15
C TYR A 208 -12.46 2.36 13.14
N PRO A 209 -13.22 2.44 12.03
CA PRO A 209 -13.36 1.35 11.07
C PRO A 209 -12.19 1.33 10.10
N LEU A 210 -11.01 0.98 10.61
CA LEU A 210 -9.77 0.91 9.86
C LEU A 210 -9.78 -0.30 8.91
N LEU A 211 -9.11 -0.16 7.77
CA LEU A 211 -8.95 -1.20 6.76
C LEU A 211 -7.48 -1.58 6.62
N ASN A 212 -7.22 -2.85 6.32
CA ASN A 212 -5.95 -3.38 5.89
C ASN A 212 -5.95 -3.56 4.37
N GLY A 213 -4.79 -3.34 3.73
CA GLY A 213 -4.60 -3.45 2.28
C GLY A 213 -3.12 -3.46 1.93
N TYR A 214 -2.81 -3.67 0.65
CA TYR A 214 -1.44 -3.70 0.16
C TYR A 214 -1.12 -2.42 -0.63
N SER A 215 -0.10 -1.68 -0.18
CA SER A 215 0.11 -0.28 -0.57
C SER A 215 1.25 -0.06 -1.57
N ASP A 216 1.80 -1.12 -2.17
CA ASP A 216 2.92 -1.01 -3.12
C ASP A 216 2.47 -0.63 -4.55
N LEU A 217 1.19 -0.79 -4.89
CA LEU A 217 0.58 -0.23 -6.10
C LEU A 217 -0.80 0.36 -5.75
N ILE A 218 -0.94 1.67 -5.92
CA ILE A 218 -2.19 2.41 -5.66
C ILE A 218 -2.48 3.31 -6.85
N VAL A 219 -3.76 3.44 -7.22
CA VAL A 219 -4.21 4.42 -8.22
C VAL A 219 -5.28 5.31 -7.60
N VAL A 220 -5.12 6.62 -7.74
CA VAL A 220 -6.04 7.61 -7.16
C VAL A 220 -6.49 8.59 -8.25
N PRO A 221 -7.80 8.76 -8.48
CA PRO A 221 -8.29 9.75 -9.42
C PRO A 221 -8.13 11.16 -8.85
N ALA A 222 -7.92 12.13 -9.74
CA ALA A 222 -7.71 13.52 -9.36
C ALA A 222 -8.91 14.15 -8.64
N SER A 223 -10.13 13.71 -8.96
CA SER A 223 -11.39 14.19 -8.37
C SER A 223 -11.45 14.05 -6.84
N VAL A 224 -10.74 13.06 -6.28
CA VAL A 224 -10.72 12.78 -4.84
C VAL A 224 -9.33 12.93 -4.23
N PHE A 225 -8.33 13.27 -5.03
CA PHE A 225 -6.93 13.29 -4.60
C PHE A 225 -6.71 14.25 -3.44
N GLU A 226 -7.42 15.38 -3.41
CA GLU A 226 -7.33 16.36 -2.31
C GLU A 226 -7.71 15.75 -0.96
N LYS A 227 -8.87 15.10 -0.92
CA LYS A 227 -9.36 14.41 0.28
C LYS A 227 -8.44 13.24 0.66
N PHE A 228 -7.97 12.48 -0.33
CA PHE A 228 -7.07 11.35 -0.12
C PHE A 228 -5.75 11.78 0.54
N TYR A 229 -5.03 12.76 -0.02
CA TYR A 229 -3.75 13.19 0.54
C TYR A 229 -3.93 13.81 1.93
N HIS A 230 -5.05 14.51 2.16
CA HIS A 230 -5.36 15.07 3.47
C HIS A 230 -5.47 13.96 4.53
N TYR A 231 -6.25 12.91 4.26
CA TYR A 231 -6.34 11.74 5.16
C TYR A 231 -5.00 11.03 5.31
N CYS A 232 -4.21 10.92 4.23
CA CYS A 232 -2.85 10.41 4.31
C CYS A 232 -1.98 11.23 5.28
N GLY A 233 -2.09 12.56 5.27
CA GLY A 233 -1.38 13.45 6.18
C GLY A 233 -1.82 13.28 7.63
N VAL A 234 -3.13 13.21 7.88
CA VAL A 234 -3.69 12.98 9.22
C VAL A 234 -3.23 11.62 9.77
N PHE A 235 -3.33 10.55 8.99
CA PHE A 235 -2.90 9.21 9.41
C PHE A 235 -1.37 9.08 9.52
N GLY A 236 -0.62 9.87 8.76
CA GLY A 236 0.83 10.05 8.93
C GLY A 236 1.16 10.67 10.30
N ALA A 237 0.50 11.77 10.65
CA ALA A 237 0.68 12.42 11.95
C ALA A 237 0.27 11.53 13.14
N MET A 238 -0.69 10.62 12.94
CA MET A 238 -1.08 9.59 13.92
C MET A 238 -0.10 8.40 13.99
N ASP A 239 0.95 8.38 13.16
CA ASP A 239 1.93 7.30 13.02
C ASP A 239 1.27 5.94 12.70
N LEU A 240 0.20 5.93 11.89
CA LEU A 240 -0.45 4.68 11.50
C LEU A 240 0.40 3.92 10.48
N PHE A 241 0.43 2.60 10.59
CA PHE A 241 1.15 1.77 9.62
C PHE A 241 0.56 1.91 8.21
N VAL A 242 1.43 1.98 7.20
CA VAL A 242 1.07 2.28 5.80
C VAL A 242 0.02 1.33 5.20
N GLU A 243 0.08 0.04 5.51
CA GLU A 243 -0.89 -0.97 5.08
C GLU A 243 -2.24 -0.85 5.81
N VAL A 244 -2.38 0.10 6.72
CA VAL A 244 -3.67 0.50 7.31
C VAL A 244 -4.07 1.91 6.90
N ALA A 245 -3.12 2.85 6.92
CA ALA A 245 -3.37 4.25 6.66
C ALA A 245 -3.84 4.51 5.21
N ILE A 246 -3.10 4.02 4.21
CA ILE A 246 -3.42 4.25 2.81
C ILE A 246 -4.73 3.57 2.40
N PRO A 247 -4.96 2.27 2.69
CA PRO A 247 -6.22 1.60 2.36
C PRO A 247 -7.43 2.30 2.98
N THR A 248 -7.31 2.74 4.24
CA THR A 248 -8.37 3.49 4.91
C THR A 248 -8.59 4.85 4.26
N ALA A 249 -7.52 5.62 3.98
CA ALA A 249 -7.62 6.92 3.33
C ALA A 249 -8.27 6.81 1.94
N LEU A 250 -7.90 5.80 1.15
CA LEU A 250 -8.46 5.55 -0.18
C LEU A 250 -9.94 5.19 -0.09
N ALA A 251 -10.32 4.28 0.80
CA ALA A 251 -11.71 3.85 0.94
C ALA A 251 -12.64 4.96 1.48
N LEU A 252 -12.13 5.88 2.28
CA LEU A 252 -12.89 7.02 2.79
C LEU A 252 -12.99 8.18 1.80
N SER A 253 -12.04 8.29 0.87
CA SER A 253 -11.99 9.38 -0.11
C SER A 253 -12.69 9.03 -1.43
N CYS A 254 -12.43 7.85 -1.98
CA CYS A 254 -13.00 7.40 -3.25
C CYS A 254 -14.46 6.96 -3.08
N PRO A 255 -15.38 7.32 -3.98
CA PRO A 255 -16.70 6.71 -4.07
C PRO A 255 -16.66 5.20 -4.29
N LYS A 256 -15.78 4.72 -5.17
CA LYS A 256 -15.55 3.29 -5.45
C LYS A 256 -14.06 2.97 -5.32
N VAL A 257 -13.73 1.79 -4.81
CA VAL A 257 -12.35 1.26 -4.86
C VAL A 257 -12.41 -0.08 -5.57
N VAL A 258 -11.65 -0.20 -6.66
CA VAL A 258 -11.44 -1.46 -7.37
C VAL A 258 -10.29 -2.21 -6.70
N THR A 259 -10.45 -3.51 -6.58
CA THR A 259 -9.44 -4.42 -6.02
C THR A 259 -9.02 -5.46 -7.02
N GLU A 260 -7.96 -6.21 -6.73
CA GLU A 260 -7.48 -7.30 -7.58
C GLU A 260 -8.61 -8.29 -7.89
N ALA A 261 -9.47 -8.58 -6.90
CA ALA A 261 -10.63 -9.46 -7.04
C ALA A 261 -11.68 -8.97 -8.05
N ASP A 262 -11.65 -7.69 -8.42
CA ASP A 262 -12.55 -7.09 -9.41
C ASP A 262 -11.95 -7.08 -10.83
N THR A 263 -10.71 -7.55 -10.99
CA THR A 263 -9.97 -7.52 -12.25
C THR A 263 -9.54 -8.91 -12.69
N ALA A 264 -9.16 -9.05 -13.97
CA ALA A 264 -8.51 -10.27 -14.47
C ALA A 264 -7.00 -10.31 -14.17
N TRP A 265 -6.46 -9.25 -13.55
CA TRP A 265 -5.04 -9.06 -13.33
C TRP A 265 -4.68 -9.34 -11.87
N HIS A 266 -3.46 -9.81 -11.63
CA HIS A 266 -2.96 -10.05 -10.27
C HIS A 266 -1.53 -9.59 -10.07
N GLY A 267 -1.22 -9.11 -8.87
CA GLY A 267 0.15 -8.84 -8.45
C GLY A 267 0.86 -10.11 -7.95
N TYR A 268 2.17 -10.21 -8.18
CA TYR A 268 3.00 -11.28 -7.62
C TYR A 268 3.97 -10.73 -6.59
N GLU A 269 3.73 -11.07 -5.32
CA GLU A 269 4.58 -10.70 -4.19
C GLU A 269 5.39 -11.90 -3.68
N MET A 270 6.71 -11.74 -3.58
CA MET A 270 7.61 -12.77 -3.05
C MET A 270 7.78 -12.60 -1.54
N TRP A 271 7.04 -13.38 -0.77
CA TRP A 271 6.99 -13.27 0.68
C TRP A 271 7.97 -14.19 1.38
N ASN A 272 8.10 -15.42 0.91
CA ASN A 272 8.93 -16.43 1.57
C ASN A 272 10.32 -16.58 0.94
N VAL A 273 11.21 -17.27 1.66
CA VAL A 273 12.61 -17.48 1.25
C VAL A 273 12.67 -18.28 -0.05
N GLN A 274 11.77 -19.24 -0.24
CA GLN A 274 11.73 -20.12 -1.41
C GLN A 274 11.36 -19.35 -2.68
N GLU A 275 10.34 -18.49 -2.63
CA GLU A 275 9.93 -17.61 -3.72
C GLU A 275 11.05 -16.64 -4.10
N LYS A 276 11.69 -16.02 -3.11
CA LYS A 276 12.83 -15.12 -3.32
C LYS A 276 14.03 -15.85 -3.94
N ALA A 277 14.31 -17.07 -3.48
CA ALA A 277 15.37 -17.90 -4.05
C ALA A 277 15.05 -18.30 -5.49
N ALA A 278 13.83 -18.79 -5.76
CA ALA A 278 13.40 -19.18 -7.10
C ALA A 278 13.43 -18.00 -8.09
N PHE A 279 13.03 -16.80 -7.64
CA PHE A 279 13.15 -15.59 -8.46
C PHE A 279 14.60 -15.19 -8.70
N THR A 280 15.48 -15.34 -7.69
CA THR A 280 16.91 -15.10 -7.84
C THR A 280 17.55 -16.04 -8.86
N ASP A 281 17.18 -17.33 -8.85
CA ASP A 281 17.66 -18.31 -9.83
C ASP A 281 17.21 -17.93 -11.25
N LYS A 282 15.96 -17.45 -11.40
CA LYS A 282 15.47 -16.90 -12.67
C LYS A 282 16.26 -15.68 -13.10
N ALA A 283 16.48 -14.72 -12.20
CA ALA A 283 17.26 -13.51 -12.48
C ALA A 283 18.70 -13.84 -12.94
N GLN A 284 19.33 -14.84 -12.32
CA GLN A 284 20.64 -15.35 -12.74
C GLN A 284 20.58 -15.99 -14.14
N SER A 285 19.56 -16.81 -14.43
CA SER A 285 19.38 -17.40 -15.77
C SER A 285 19.19 -16.35 -16.87
N TYR A 286 18.71 -15.17 -16.51
CA TYR A 286 18.57 -14.00 -17.39
C TYR A 286 19.81 -13.10 -17.42
N ASN A 287 20.91 -13.47 -16.75
CA ASN A 287 22.11 -12.64 -16.57
C ASN A 287 21.78 -11.23 -16.04
N TYR A 288 20.70 -11.13 -15.26
CA TYR A 288 20.12 -9.90 -14.74
C TYR A 288 19.78 -8.85 -15.82
N GLU A 289 19.47 -9.27 -17.05
CA GLU A 289 18.94 -8.38 -18.10
C GLU A 289 17.43 -8.18 -17.90
N ILE A 290 16.98 -6.93 -17.69
CA ILE A 290 15.55 -6.67 -17.39
C ILE A 290 14.63 -7.00 -18.56
N SER A 291 15.11 -6.86 -19.81
CA SER A 291 14.35 -7.23 -21.01
C SER A 291 13.98 -8.70 -21.03
N ARG A 292 14.88 -9.59 -20.57
CA ARG A 292 14.62 -11.02 -20.47
C ARG A 292 13.55 -11.35 -19.43
N LEU A 293 13.53 -10.60 -18.32
CA LEU A 293 12.46 -10.73 -17.33
C LEU A 293 11.11 -10.34 -17.95
N PHE A 294 11.04 -9.23 -18.68
CA PHE A 294 9.83 -8.81 -19.39
C PHE A 294 9.36 -9.83 -20.43
N GLU A 295 10.28 -10.37 -21.23
CA GLU A 295 9.96 -11.34 -22.28
C GLU A 295 9.48 -12.69 -21.75
N SER A 296 9.98 -13.12 -20.59
CA SER A 296 9.91 -14.55 -20.18
C SER A 296 9.22 -14.81 -18.85
N TYR A 297 9.03 -13.78 -18.00
CA TYR A 297 8.44 -13.95 -16.67
C TYR A 297 7.04 -13.36 -16.56
N PHE A 298 6.75 -12.27 -17.26
CA PHE A 298 5.42 -11.67 -17.24
C PHE A 298 4.44 -12.49 -18.07
N THR A 299 3.38 -12.96 -17.43
CA THR A 299 2.20 -13.53 -18.09
C THR A 299 1.20 -12.42 -18.42
N PRO A 300 0.28 -12.63 -19.38
CA PRO A 300 -0.68 -11.60 -19.81
C PRO A 300 -1.62 -11.08 -18.72
N ASP A 301 -1.72 -11.76 -17.59
CA ASP A 301 -2.57 -11.45 -16.44
C ASP A 301 -1.75 -10.95 -15.22
N LEU A 302 -0.43 -10.84 -15.34
CA LEU A 302 0.44 -10.40 -14.24
C LEU A 302 0.58 -8.88 -14.24
N LEU A 303 -0.01 -8.21 -13.25
CA LEU A 303 -0.02 -6.74 -13.16
C LEU A 303 1.36 -6.17 -12.82
N TYR A 304 2.04 -6.80 -11.86
CA TYR A 304 3.36 -6.41 -11.38
C TYR A 304 4.07 -7.56 -10.66
N VAL A 305 5.38 -7.37 -10.48
CA VAL A 305 6.24 -8.22 -9.64
C VAL A 305 6.85 -7.38 -8.53
N HIS A 306 6.82 -7.88 -7.30
CA HIS A 306 7.41 -7.23 -6.12
C HIS A 306 7.98 -8.26 -5.12
N PRO A 307 9.09 -7.97 -4.43
CA PRO A 307 10.06 -6.92 -4.70
C PRO A 307 11.08 -7.30 -5.78
N VAL A 308 11.42 -6.36 -6.66
CA VAL A 308 12.50 -6.46 -7.65
C VAL A 308 13.61 -5.50 -7.27
N LYS A 309 14.74 -6.05 -6.81
CA LYS A 309 15.91 -5.24 -6.42
C LYS A 309 16.63 -4.67 -7.65
N LEU A 310 16.17 -3.52 -8.14
CA LEU A 310 16.69 -2.87 -9.37
C LEU A 310 18.20 -2.66 -9.39
N SER A 311 18.87 -2.57 -8.23
CA SER A 311 20.34 -2.47 -8.17
C SER A 311 21.06 -3.64 -8.84
N GLN A 312 20.45 -4.83 -8.90
CA GLN A 312 21.02 -6.04 -9.50
C GLN A 312 20.80 -6.13 -11.01
N TRP A 313 19.76 -5.47 -11.52
CA TRP A 313 19.34 -5.57 -12.91
C TRP A 313 20.04 -4.56 -13.82
N LYS A 314 20.36 -4.98 -15.04
CA LYS A 314 20.77 -4.13 -16.14
C LYS A 314 19.51 -3.66 -16.85
N VAL A 315 19.34 -2.34 -16.86
CA VAL A 315 18.21 -1.62 -17.42
C VAL A 315 18.69 -0.82 -18.61
#